data_AF-U2J958-F1
#
_entry.id   AF-U2J958-F1
#
_cell.length_a   1.000
_cell.length_b   1.000
_cell.length_c   1.000
_cell.angle_alpha   90.00
_cell.angle_beta   90.00
_cell.angle_gamma   90.00
#
_symmetry.space_group_name_H-M   'P 1'
#
loop_
_entity.id
_entity.type
_entity.pdbx_description
1 polymer ?
#
loop_
_entity_poly.entity_id
_entity_poly.type
_entity_poly.pdbx_seq_one_letter_code
_entity_poly.pdbx_strand_id
1 'polypeptide(L)'
;MAKQVIYDAVETRAIDPVRTVVRTRFLRNLSVVKQSLEALMQFERRRELRTAETLMRQATLVVCPRNRDILMTHFLNLLKGYLDLMRESRPVVALDFPSFEAVKTFLNRFPQEEKLYVKIGMELYYGVGPEIVSYVKSLGHSVFLDLKLHDIPNTVKSAMAVLANLGVDMTNVHAAGGVEMMRAAREGLGEGPKLIAVTQLTSTSQEQMQDFQNIQTSLEESVLHYAKKTQEAGLDGVVCSAHEVAKIKAATSKDFICLTPGIRPAGASVGDQKRVMTPADAYRIGSDYIVVGRPITQAEDPVTAYQAIKAEWNAQD
;
A
#
# COMPACT_ATOMS: atom_id res chain seq x y z
N MET A 1 0.61 22.94 3.54
CA MET A 1 0.62 23.68 2.26
C MET A 1 -0.68 23.53 1.46
N ALA A 2 -1.18 22.33 1.18
CA ALA A 2 -2.44 22.13 0.41
C ALA A 2 -3.68 22.86 1.01
N LYS A 3 -3.75 22.97 2.34
CA LYS A 3 -4.82 23.66 3.07
C LYS A 3 -4.94 25.16 2.74
N GLN A 4 -3.81 25.85 2.49
CA GLN A 4 -3.79 27.30 2.25
C GLN A 4 -4.08 27.63 0.79
N VAL A 5 -3.53 26.84 -0.14
CA VAL A 5 -3.74 26.99 -1.59
C VAL A 5 -5.22 26.84 -1.97
N ILE A 6 -5.94 25.93 -1.30
CA ILE A 6 -7.39 25.73 -1.51
C ILE A 6 -8.21 26.88 -0.90
N TYR A 7 -7.76 27.47 0.21
CA TYR A 7 -8.40 28.64 0.82
C TYR A 7 -8.25 29.90 -0.07
N ASP A 8 -7.03 30.15 -0.57
CA ASP A 8 -6.71 31.34 -1.35
C ASP A 8 -7.38 31.34 -2.74
N ALA A 9 -7.57 30.16 -3.34
CA ALA A 9 -8.30 30.00 -4.60
C ALA A 9 -9.80 30.31 -4.50
N VAL A 10 -10.37 30.25 -3.29
CA VAL A 10 -11.79 30.55 -3.01
C VAL A 10 -12.03 32.03 -2.74
N GLU A 11 -11.01 32.77 -2.26
CA GLU A 11 -11.13 34.17 -1.85
C GLU A 11 -10.79 35.21 -2.94
N THR A 12 -10.00 34.86 -3.95
CA THR A 12 -9.26 35.84 -4.78
C THR A 12 -9.93 36.34 -6.07
N ARG A 13 -11.22 36.10 -6.34
CA ARG A 13 -11.91 36.78 -7.48
C ARG A 13 -12.75 37.98 -7.02
N ALA A 14 -12.15 39.16 -7.19
CA ALA A 14 -12.67 40.49 -6.85
C ALA A 14 -14.10 40.76 -7.36
N ILE A 15 -14.89 41.49 -6.56
CA ILE A 15 -16.35 41.64 -6.66
C ILE A 15 -16.76 43.08 -7.02
N ASP A 16 -17.59 43.19 -8.06
CA ASP A 16 -18.49 44.31 -8.42
C ASP A 16 -19.85 44.13 -7.68
N PRO A 17 -20.52 45.18 -7.14
CA PRO A 17 -21.56 45.06 -6.10
C PRO A 17 -22.88 44.35 -6.47
N VAL A 18 -23.10 43.89 -7.71
CA VAL A 18 -24.39 43.33 -8.15
C VAL A 18 -24.57 41.83 -7.80
N ARG A 19 -23.62 41.18 -7.10
CA ARG A 19 -23.60 39.70 -6.90
C ARG A 19 -23.94 39.17 -5.49
N THR A 20 -24.63 39.92 -4.63
CA THR A 20 -24.92 39.49 -3.24
C THR A 20 -25.84 38.25 -3.15
N VAL A 21 -26.79 38.08 -4.06
CA VAL A 21 -27.72 36.93 -4.06
C VAL A 21 -27.05 35.65 -4.59
N VAL A 22 -26.18 35.78 -5.60
CA VAL A 22 -25.39 34.65 -6.14
C VAL A 22 -24.36 34.18 -5.11
N ARG A 23 -23.76 35.11 -4.37
CA ARG A 23 -22.78 34.82 -3.30
C ARG A 23 -23.42 34.01 -2.16
N THR A 24 -24.64 34.33 -1.75
CA THR A 24 -25.32 33.62 -0.64
C THR A 24 -25.65 32.16 -0.98
N ARG A 25 -26.07 31.89 -2.24
CA ARG A 25 -26.29 30.52 -2.74
C ARG A 25 -24.99 29.75 -2.98
N PHE A 26 -23.96 30.42 -3.49
CA PHE A 26 -22.64 29.83 -3.72
C PHE A 26 -21.91 29.50 -2.41
N LEU A 27 -21.98 30.38 -1.40
CA LEU A 27 -21.42 30.18 -0.07
C LEU A 27 -22.14 29.09 0.73
N ARG A 28 -23.48 28.95 0.60
CA ARG A 28 -24.21 27.80 1.17
C ARG A 28 -23.72 26.47 0.58
N ASN A 29 -23.52 26.40 -0.73
CA ASN A 29 -22.98 25.21 -1.38
C ASN A 29 -21.53 24.93 -0.96
N LEU A 30 -20.70 25.96 -0.76
CA LEU A 30 -19.35 25.84 -0.21
C LEU A 30 -19.34 25.35 1.25
N SER A 31 -20.31 25.75 2.08
CA SER A 31 -20.42 25.25 3.45
C SER A 31 -20.77 23.77 3.51
N VAL A 32 -21.62 23.30 2.58
CA VAL A 32 -21.95 21.88 2.42
C VAL A 32 -20.74 21.10 1.92
N VAL A 33 -20.02 21.61 0.92
CA VAL A 33 -18.78 20.99 0.42
C VAL A 33 -17.70 20.95 1.50
N LYS A 34 -17.56 22.01 2.31
CA LYS A 34 -16.63 22.07 3.45
C LYS A 34 -17.01 21.06 4.54
N GLN A 35 -18.28 20.94 4.89
CA GLN A 35 -18.77 19.93 5.84
C GLN A 35 -18.60 18.50 5.29
N SER A 36 -18.81 18.27 3.99
CA SER A 36 -18.58 16.99 3.35
C SER A 36 -17.08 16.63 3.32
N LEU A 37 -16.19 17.60 3.09
CA LEU A 37 -14.73 17.43 3.17
C LEU A 37 -14.25 17.18 4.61
N GLU A 38 -14.79 17.92 5.59
CA GLU A 38 -14.51 17.68 7.01
C GLU A 38 -15.01 16.31 7.47
N ALA A 39 -16.16 15.86 6.98
CA ALA A 39 -16.67 14.50 7.19
C ALA A 39 -15.79 13.44 6.48
N LEU A 40 -15.31 13.71 5.26
CA LEU A 40 -14.36 12.84 4.53
C LEU A 40 -13.04 12.69 5.29
N MET A 41 -12.53 13.78 5.88
CA MET A 41 -11.30 13.77 6.69
C MET A 41 -11.49 13.08 8.05
N GLN A 42 -12.68 13.15 8.66
CA GLN A 42 -12.97 12.34 9.86
C GLN A 42 -13.14 10.84 9.52
N PHE A 43 -13.52 10.55 8.29
CA PHE A 43 -13.71 9.21 7.72
C PHE A 43 -12.39 8.50 7.34
N GLU A 44 -11.28 9.23 7.14
CA GLU A 44 -9.90 8.70 7.00
C GLU A 44 -9.52 7.71 8.13
N ARG A 45 -10.15 7.79 9.30
CA ARG A 45 -9.91 6.85 10.41
C ARG A 45 -10.64 5.51 10.32
N ARG A 46 -11.69 5.37 9.49
CA ARG A 46 -12.60 4.21 9.54
C ARG A 46 -12.74 3.38 8.25
N ARG A 47 -12.11 3.77 7.13
CA ARG A 47 -12.00 2.97 5.87
C ARG A 47 -13.32 2.35 5.32
N GLU A 48 -14.42 3.10 5.20
CA GLU A 48 -15.70 2.55 4.66
C GLU A 48 -16.20 3.23 3.35
N LEU A 49 -15.54 3.00 2.20
CA LEU A 49 -15.79 3.72 0.92
C LEU A 49 -17.27 3.93 0.50
N ARG A 50 -18.19 3.01 0.84
CA ARG A 50 -19.63 3.10 0.45
C ARG A 50 -20.36 4.32 1.04
N THR A 51 -19.93 4.81 2.20
CA THR A 51 -20.55 5.95 2.88
C THR A 51 -20.14 7.27 2.23
N ALA A 52 -18.89 7.38 1.76
CA ALA A 52 -18.40 8.54 1.03
C ALA A 52 -19.11 8.73 -0.32
N GLU A 53 -19.32 7.64 -1.09
CA GLU A 53 -20.09 7.70 -2.34
C GLU A 53 -21.55 8.17 -2.11
N THR A 54 -22.16 7.73 -1.00
CA THR A 54 -23.55 8.07 -0.63
C THR A 54 -23.70 9.55 -0.26
N LEU A 55 -22.83 10.07 0.60
CA LEU A 55 -22.81 11.50 0.97
C LEU A 55 -22.58 12.40 -0.25
N MET A 56 -21.83 11.91 -1.25
CA MET A 56 -21.49 12.69 -2.44
C MET A 56 -22.55 12.66 -3.54
N ARG A 57 -23.33 11.58 -3.67
CA ARG A 57 -24.57 11.59 -4.48
C ARG A 57 -25.55 12.65 -3.96
N GLN A 58 -25.64 12.80 -2.64
CA GLN A 58 -26.47 13.83 -2.03
C GLN A 58 -25.92 15.24 -2.31
N ALA A 59 -24.61 15.47 -2.22
CA ALA A 59 -24.01 16.78 -2.55
C ALA A 59 -24.22 17.19 -4.02
N THR A 60 -24.13 16.26 -4.96
CA THR A 60 -24.27 16.52 -6.41
C THR A 60 -25.70 16.93 -6.82
N LEU A 61 -26.71 16.53 -6.03
CA LEU A 61 -28.12 16.89 -6.25
C LEU A 61 -28.41 18.37 -5.92
N VAL A 62 -27.57 19.03 -5.11
CA VAL A 62 -27.78 20.42 -4.64
C VAL A 62 -27.08 21.45 -5.53
N VAL A 63 -26.30 21.01 -6.53
CA VAL A 63 -25.48 21.88 -7.38
C VAL A 63 -26.23 22.23 -8.68
N CYS A 64 -26.27 23.53 -9.03
CA CYS A 64 -26.88 24.03 -10.25
C CYS A 64 -26.26 23.37 -11.51
N PRO A 65 -27.05 22.98 -12.53
CA PRO A 65 -26.56 22.25 -13.70
C PRO A 65 -25.35 22.88 -14.41
N ARG A 66 -25.29 24.22 -14.48
CA ARG A 66 -24.17 24.95 -15.14
C ARG A 66 -22.81 24.79 -14.47
N ASN A 67 -22.76 24.41 -13.19
CA ASN A 67 -21.51 24.24 -12.44
C ASN A 67 -21.20 22.77 -12.15
N ARG A 68 -22.07 21.84 -12.57
CA ARG A 68 -21.94 20.41 -12.27
C ARG A 68 -20.67 19.82 -12.87
N ASP A 69 -20.33 20.18 -14.10
CA ASP A 69 -19.17 19.64 -14.80
C ASP A 69 -17.84 20.10 -14.18
N ILE A 70 -17.71 21.39 -13.86
CA ILE A 70 -16.51 21.95 -13.21
C ILE A 70 -16.31 21.34 -11.81
N LEU A 71 -17.40 21.21 -11.05
CA LEU A 71 -17.35 20.59 -9.72
C LEU A 71 -16.99 19.11 -9.82
N MET A 72 -17.52 18.40 -10.82
CA MET A 72 -17.24 16.99 -11.08
C MET A 72 -15.78 16.77 -11.50
N THR A 73 -15.20 17.64 -12.34
CA THR A 73 -13.77 17.56 -12.70
C THR A 73 -12.86 17.82 -11.50
N HIS A 74 -13.11 18.88 -10.73
CA HIS A 74 -12.35 19.13 -9.49
C HIS A 74 -12.48 17.97 -8.51
N PHE A 75 -13.68 17.40 -8.41
CA PHE A 75 -13.97 16.26 -7.56
C PHE A 75 -13.25 15.00 -8.02
N LEU A 76 -13.28 14.65 -9.31
CA LEU A 76 -12.54 13.52 -9.88
C LEU A 76 -11.04 13.67 -9.65
N ASN A 77 -10.51 14.90 -9.74
CA ASN A 77 -9.12 15.18 -9.41
C ASN A 77 -8.84 15.03 -7.90
N LEU A 78 -9.78 15.43 -7.03
CA LEU A 78 -9.68 15.26 -5.58
C LEU A 78 -9.77 13.78 -5.18
N LEU A 79 -10.64 13.01 -5.84
CA LEU A 79 -10.80 11.56 -5.67
C LEU A 79 -9.60 10.81 -6.20
N LYS A 80 -9.07 11.21 -7.37
CA LYS A 80 -7.82 10.68 -7.91
C LYS A 80 -6.67 10.95 -6.95
N GLY A 81 -6.56 12.17 -6.42
CA GLY A 81 -5.62 12.50 -5.35
C GLY A 81 -5.84 11.68 -4.07
N TYR A 82 -7.09 11.43 -3.67
CA TYR A 82 -7.45 10.61 -2.51
C TYR A 82 -7.17 9.12 -2.71
N LEU A 83 -7.31 8.61 -3.93
CA LEU A 83 -6.93 7.26 -4.33
C LEU A 83 -5.41 7.12 -4.43
N ASP A 84 -4.71 8.13 -4.90
CA ASP A 84 -3.25 8.20 -4.85
C ASP A 84 -2.74 8.29 -3.40
N LEU A 85 -3.50 8.92 -2.49
CA LEU A 85 -3.28 8.94 -1.03
C LEU A 85 -3.47 7.56 -0.35
N MET A 86 -4.10 6.59 -1.00
CA MET A 86 -4.26 5.22 -0.45
C MET A 86 -3.03 4.34 -0.72
N ARG A 87 -2.11 4.78 -1.60
CA ARG A 87 -0.83 4.13 -1.88
C ARG A 87 0.18 4.47 -0.80
N GLU A 88 1.01 3.51 -0.40
CA GLU A 88 2.06 3.78 0.57
C GLU A 88 3.19 4.57 -0.09
N SER A 89 3.37 5.83 0.33
CA SER A 89 4.40 6.72 -0.20
C SER A 89 5.83 6.34 0.22
N ARG A 90 6.00 5.49 1.24
CA ARG A 90 7.30 5.06 1.73
C ARG A 90 7.71 3.73 1.07
N PRO A 91 8.89 3.64 0.42
CA PRO A 91 9.43 2.34 0.04
C PRO A 91 9.60 1.46 1.27
N VAL A 92 9.19 0.20 1.19
CA VAL A 92 9.39 -0.78 2.27
C VAL A 92 10.84 -1.26 2.24
N VAL A 93 11.63 -0.87 3.24
CA VAL A 93 13.06 -1.20 3.31
C VAL A 93 13.23 -2.64 3.84
N ALA A 94 13.85 -3.51 3.04
CA ALA A 94 14.13 -4.88 3.48
C ALA A 94 15.32 -4.94 4.45
N LEU A 95 15.05 -5.19 5.73
CA LEU A 95 16.08 -5.33 6.77
C LEU A 95 16.66 -6.75 6.76
N ASP A 96 17.25 -7.14 5.63
CA ASP A 96 17.90 -8.43 5.46
C ASP A 96 19.33 -8.35 6.08
N PHE A 97 19.39 -8.16 7.40
CA PHE A 97 20.61 -8.09 8.19
C PHE A 97 20.76 -9.33 9.08
N PRO A 98 21.99 -9.80 9.34
CA PRO A 98 22.20 -11.05 10.07
C PRO A 98 22.04 -10.92 11.59
N SER A 99 21.91 -9.70 12.15
CA SER A 99 21.86 -9.49 13.60
C SER A 99 21.09 -8.25 14.02
N PHE A 100 20.64 -8.24 15.28
CA PHE A 100 19.97 -7.11 15.92
C PHE A 100 20.82 -5.84 15.90
N GLU A 101 22.12 -5.95 16.21
CA GLU A 101 23.04 -4.82 16.25
C GLU A 101 23.30 -4.21 14.86
N ALA A 102 23.30 -5.03 13.81
CA ALA A 102 23.38 -4.53 12.44
C ALA A 102 22.13 -3.69 12.09
N VAL A 103 20.94 -4.14 12.50
CA VAL A 103 19.69 -3.37 12.30
C VAL A 103 19.72 -2.05 13.07
N LYS A 104 20.14 -2.06 14.34
CA LYS A 104 20.30 -0.83 15.13
C LYS A 104 21.24 0.15 14.45
N THR A 105 22.42 -0.33 14.05
CA THR A 105 23.43 0.48 13.39
C THR A 105 22.88 1.10 12.11
N PHE A 106 22.14 0.33 11.31
CA PHE A 106 21.50 0.82 10.10
C PHE A 106 20.42 1.89 10.39
N LEU A 107 19.49 1.61 11.30
CA LEU A 107 18.39 2.52 11.60
C LEU A 107 18.87 3.83 12.25
N ASN A 108 19.93 3.79 13.06
CA ASN A 108 20.53 4.98 13.67
C ASN A 108 21.17 5.95 12.67
N ARG A 109 21.35 5.55 11.40
CA ARG A 109 21.80 6.46 10.33
C ARG A 109 20.69 7.42 9.89
N PHE A 110 19.43 7.03 10.06
CA PHE A 110 18.29 7.84 9.64
C PHE A 110 17.96 8.89 10.71
N PRO A 111 17.56 10.11 10.30
CA PRO A 111 17.02 11.11 11.24
C PRO A 111 15.83 10.54 12.01
N GLN A 112 15.70 10.92 13.29
CA GLN A 112 14.67 10.37 14.18
C GLN A 112 13.24 10.64 13.68
N GLU A 113 13.06 11.72 12.93
CA GLU A 113 11.79 12.14 12.34
C GLU A 113 11.38 11.28 11.13
N GLU A 114 12.33 10.61 10.46
CA GLU A 114 12.05 9.80 9.28
C GLU A 114 11.51 8.41 9.68
N LYS A 115 10.18 8.28 9.68
CA LYS A 115 9.49 7.04 10.04
C LYS A 115 9.36 6.09 8.85
N LEU A 116 10.35 5.23 8.71
CA LEU A 116 10.40 4.16 7.71
C LEU A 116 9.24 3.16 7.79
N TYR A 117 8.92 2.55 6.66
CA TYR A 117 8.25 1.26 6.58
C TYR A 117 9.32 0.21 6.30
N VAL A 118 9.43 -0.82 7.13
CA VAL A 118 10.46 -1.84 7.01
C VAL A 118 9.87 -3.23 6.88
N LYS A 119 10.56 -4.10 6.14
CA LYS A 119 10.27 -5.53 6.07
C LYS A 119 11.23 -6.28 6.97
N ILE A 120 10.68 -7.09 7.86
CA ILE A 120 11.42 -8.06 8.68
C ILE A 120 11.12 -9.44 8.10
N GLY A 121 12.15 -10.08 7.53
CA GLY A 121 12.05 -11.42 6.94
C GLY A 121 12.42 -12.53 7.92
N MET A 122 12.28 -13.78 7.45
CA MET A 122 12.57 -14.98 8.24
C MET A 122 13.98 -15.04 8.82
N GLU A 123 15.01 -14.61 8.08
CA GLU A 123 16.40 -14.62 8.56
C GLU A 123 16.54 -13.84 9.88
N LEU A 124 16.13 -12.56 9.86
CA LEU A 124 16.22 -11.71 11.03
C LEU A 124 15.26 -12.16 12.14
N TYR A 125 14.03 -12.55 11.77
CA TYR A 125 13.04 -12.97 12.76
C TYR A 125 13.40 -14.28 13.45
N TYR A 126 14.01 -15.24 12.76
CA TYR A 126 14.44 -16.50 13.37
C TYR A 126 15.75 -16.36 14.14
N GLY A 127 16.64 -15.47 13.70
CA GLY A 127 17.89 -15.20 14.41
C GLY A 127 17.69 -14.43 15.72
N VAL A 128 16.79 -13.45 15.73
CA VAL A 128 16.58 -12.55 16.87
C VAL A 128 15.28 -12.88 17.64
N GLY A 129 14.24 -13.31 16.94
CA GLY A 129 12.91 -13.49 17.53
C GLY A 129 12.06 -12.22 17.53
N PRO A 130 10.92 -12.21 18.24
CA PRO A 130 9.94 -11.13 18.20
C PRO A 130 10.42 -9.78 18.76
N GLU A 131 11.54 -9.76 19.48
CA GLU A 131 12.11 -8.53 20.04
C GLU A 131 12.50 -7.51 18.97
N ILE A 132 12.89 -7.96 17.77
CA ILE A 132 13.20 -7.05 16.67
C ILE A 132 11.98 -6.27 16.21
N VAL A 133 10.81 -6.90 16.19
CA VAL A 133 9.56 -6.23 15.85
C VAL A 133 9.25 -5.16 16.91
N SER A 134 9.34 -5.53 18.19
CA SER A 134 9.09 -4.61 19.30
C SER A 134 10.04 -3.41 19.29
N TYR A 135 11.33 -3.63 19.02
CA TYR A 135 12.33 -2.58 18.88
C TYR A 135 12.01 -1.63 17.73
N VAL A 136 11.73 -2.16 16.53
CA VAL A 136 11.40 -1.32 15.37
C VAL A 136 10.12 -0.51 15.59
N LYS A 137 9.10 -1.11 16.23
CA LYS A 137 7.86 -0.41 16.60
C LYS A 137 8.09 0.69 17.64
N SER A 138 9.00 0.49 18.61
CA SER A 138 9.30 1.51 19.62
C SER A 138 9.96 2.77 19.04
N LEU A 139 10.65 2.64 17.91
CA LEU A 139 11.18 3.76 17.13
C LEU A 139 10.11 4.48 16.29
N GLY A 140 8.87 3.95 16.24
CA GLY A 140 7.75 4.51 15.48
C GLY A 140 7.74 4.12 14.00
N HIS A 141 8.50 3.10 13.59
CA HIS A 141 8.46 2.58 12.23
C HIS A 141 7.24 1.69 11.98
N SER A 142 6.84 1.56 10.72
CA SER A 142 5.85 0.57 10.27
C SER A 142 6.55 -0.74 9.92
N VAL A 143 5.94 -1.88 10.24
CA VAL A 143 6.50 -3.22 10.04
C VAL A 143 5.64 -4.05 9.11
N PHE A 144 6.27 -4.55 8.05
CA PHE A 144 5.81 -5.69 7.27
C PHE A 144 6.57 -6.93 7.75
N LEU A 145 5.88 -7.82 8.47
CA LEU A 145 6.46 -9.07 8.95
C LEU A 145 6.25 -10.17 7.90
N ASP A 146 7.32 -10.51 7.18
CA ASP A 146 7.31 -11.34 5.98
C ASP A 146 7.74 -12.79 6.29
N LEU A 147 6.86 -13.53 6.96
CA LEU A 147 7.09 -14.92 7.38
C LEU A 147 6.41 -15.96 6.49
N LYS A 148 5.50 -15.53 5.59
CA LYS A 148 4.85 -16.36 4.57
C LYS A 148 4.26 -17.65 5.15
N LEU A 149 3.42 -17.55 6.18
CA LEU A 149 2.90 -18.75 6.84
C LEU A 149 2.16 -19.64 5.83
N HIS A 150 2.42 -20.95 5.92
CA HIS A 150 1.87 -21.95 5.04
C HIS A 150 1.80 -23.29 5.78
N ASP A 151 0.65 -23.57 6.36
CA ASP A 151 0.37 -24.77 7.16
C ASP A 151 -1.14 -25.04 7.15
N ILE A 152 -1.63 -26.03 7.88
CA ILE A 152 -3.07 -26.27 8.01
C ILE A 152 -3.78 -25.07 8.68
N PRO A 153 -5.08 -24.85 8.41
CA PRO A 153 -5.80 -23.64 8.85
C PRO A 153 -5.69 -23.33 10.35
N ASN A 154 -5.81 -24.34 11.22
CA ASN A 154 -5.76 -24.13 12.67
C ASN A 154 -4.37 -23.69 13.16
N THR A 155 -3.30 -24.23 12.56
CA THR A 155 -1.92 -23.83 12.87
C THR A 155 -1.68 -22.38 12.46
N VAL A 156 -2.09 -22.01 11.23
CA VAL A 156 -1.93 -20.65 10.73
C VAL A 156 -2.76 -19.65 11.56
N LYS A 157 -4.00 -19.99 11.93
CA LYS A 157 -4.82 -19.17 12.84
C LYS A 157 -4.12 -18.90 14.16
N SER A 158 -3.62 -19.96 14.81
CA SER A 158 -2.95 -19.85 16.10
C SER A 158 -1.66 -19.02 16.00
N ALA A 159 -0.88 -19.23 14.94
CA ALA A 159 0.32 -18.43 14.69
C ALA A 159 -0.02 -16.95 14.43
N MET A 160 -1.06 -16.67 13.62
CA MET A 160 -1.50 -15.30 13.35
C MET A 160 -1.98 -14.56 14.61
N ALA A 161 -2.65 -15.26 15.53
CA ALA A 161 -3.02 -14.69 16.83
C ALA A 161 -1.81 -14.28 17.67
N VAL A 162 -0.70 -15.04 17.58
CA VAL A 162 0.57 -14.64 18.21
C VAL A 162 1.15 -13.41 17.51
N LEU A 163 1.18 -13.39 16.17
CA LEU A 163 1.74 -12.27 15.41
C LEU A 163 0.94 -10.98 15.56
N ALA A 164 -0.38 -11.06 15.75
CA ALA A 164 -1.26 -9.91 15.99
C ALA A 164 -0.82 -9.10 17.21
N ASN A 165 -0.34 -9.77 18.27
CA ASN A 165 0.10 -9.13 19.51
C ASN A 165 1.40 -8.34 19.37
N LEU A 166 2.14 -8.49 18.26
CA LEU A 166 3.38 -7.76 18.01
C LEU A 166 3.13 -6.35 17.45
N GLY A 167 1.89 -6.00 17.10
CA GLY A 167 1.55 -4.69 16.57
C GLY A 167 2.11 -4.43 15.15
N VAL A 168 2.24 -5.48 14.35
CA VAL A 168 2.67 -5.38 12.94
C VAL A 168 1.65 -4.61 12.11
N ASP A 169 2.11 -3.87 11.10
CA ASP A 169 1.23 -3.12 10.19
C ASP A 169 0.77 -3.98 9.01
N MET A 170 1.58 -4.98 8.65
CA MET A 170 1.29 -5.94 7.58
C MET A 170 1.97 -7.29 7.86
N THR A 171 1.36 -8.39 7.44
CA THR A 171 1.99 -9.71 7.38
C THR A 171 1.42 -10.53 6.21
N ASN A 172 1.91 -11.77 6.01
CA ASN A 172 1.52 -12.58 4.87
C ASN A 172 1.47 -14.09 5.09
N VAL A 173 0.79 -14.74 4.14
CA VAL A 173 0.66 -16.20 3.98
C VAL A 173 0.97 -16.61 2.54
N HIS A 174 1.05 -17.90 2.25
CA HIS A 174 1.01 -18.41 0.87
C HIS A 174 -0.42 -18.63 0.39
N ALA A 175 -0.77 -18.12 -0.80
CA ALA A 175 -2.09 -18.36 -1.40
C ALA A 175 -2.32 -19.85 -1.73
N ALA A 176 -1.24 -20.59 -1.98
CA ALA A 176 -1.24 -22.03 -2.23
C ALA A 176 -1.81 -22.87 -1.07
N GLY A 177 -1.87 -22.33 0.15
CA GLY A 177 -2.51 -22.99 1.29
C GLY A 177 -4.04 -23.02 1.22
N GLY A 178 -4.63 -22.36 0.23
CA GLY A 178 -6.06 -22.41 -0.04
C GLY A 178 -6.89 -21.39 0.75
N VAL A 179 -8.15 -21.24 0.32
CA VAL A 179 -9.08 -20.23 0.84
C VAL A 179 -9.33 -20.42 2.34
N GLU A 180 -9.48 -21.65 2.81
CA GLU A 180 -9.74 -21.93 4.22
C GLU A 180 -8.56 -21.57 5.14
N MET A 181 -7.32 -21.83 4.69
CA MET A 181 -6.12 -21.40 5.44
C MET A 181 -6.04 -19.88 5.49
N MET A 182 -6.30 -19.20 4.37
CA MET A 182 -6.28 -17.73 4.31
C MET A 182 -7.38 -17.11 5.19
N ARG A 183 -8.60 -17.66 5.21
CA ARG A 183 -9.67 -17.23 6.12
C ARG A 183 -9.29 -17.41 7.58
N ALA A 184 -8.73 -18.56 7.93
CA ALA A 184 -8.26 -18.84 9.28
C ALA A 184 -7.11 -17.90 9.70
N ALA A 185 -6.23 -17.54 8.76
CA ALA A 185 -5.19 -16.54 8.97
C ALA A 185 -5.77 -15.16 9.30
N ARG A 186 -6.78 -14.70 8.53
CA ARG A 186 -7.51 -13.45 8.82
C ARG A 186 -8.17 -13.51 10.20
N GLU A 187 -8.86 -14.61 10.51
CA GLU A 187 -9.52 -14.76 11.80
C GLU A 187 -8.53 -14.69 12.97
N GLY A 188 -7.37 -15.35 12.84
CA GLY A 188 -6.32 -15.31 13.86
C GLY A 188 -5.66 -13.93 14.00
N LEU A 189 -5.42 -13.24 12.89
CA LEU A 189 -4.77 -11.92 12.89
C LEU A 189 -5.71 -10.82 13.41
N GLY A 190 -7.02 -10.98 13.18
CA GLY A 190 -8.02 -9.98 13.49
C GLY A 190 -7.99 -8.78 12.54
N GLU A 191 -8.60 -7.70 13.00
CA GLU A 191 -8.67 -6.41 12.31
C GLU A 191 -7.47 -5.52 12.66
N GLY A 192 -7.05 -4.68 11.72
CA GLY A 192 -5.98 -3.71 11.91
C GLY A 192 -4.81 -3.92 10.96
N PRO A 193 -3.99 -4.98 11.14
CA PRO A 193 -2.89 -5.28 10.23
C PRO A 193 -3.40 -5.73 8.85
N LYS A 194 -2.67 -5.33 7.81
CA LYS A 194 -2.90 -5.83 6.45
C LYS A 194 -2.44 -7.27 6.34
N LEU A 195 -3.27 -8.13 5.76
CA LEU A 195 -2.92 -9.51 5.45
C LEU A 195 -2.95 -9.72 3.95
N ILE A 196 -1.79 -10.06 3.39
CA ILE A 196 -1.63 -10.32 1.96
C ILE A 196 -1.15 -11.75 1.72
N ALA A 197 -1.36 -12.27 0.51
CA ALA A 197 -0.91 -13.62 0.16
C ALA A 197 0.16 -13.60 -0.93
N VAL A 198 1.19 -14.44 -0.80
CA VAL A 198 2.15 -14.68 -1.88
C VAL A 198 1.47 -15.55 -2.94
N THR A 199 1.39 -15.05 -4.18
CA THR A 199 0.84 -15.82 -5.32
C THR A 199 1.84 -16.88 -5.77
N GLN A 200 2.91 -16.45 -6.42
CA GLN A 200 4.07 -17.25 -6.79
C GLN A 200 5.34 -16.54 -6.32
N LEU A 201 6.37 -17.31 -5.97
CA LEU A 201 7.66 -16.70 -5.67
C LEU A 201 8.21 -16.07 -6.94
N THR A 202 8.83 -14.89 -6.82
CA THR A 202 9.43 -14.20 -7.98
C THR A 202 10.57 -14.99 -8.63
N SER A 203 11.09 -16.00 -7.93
CA SER A 203 12.08 -16.95 -8.42
C SER A 203 11.50 -18.12 -9.22
N THR A 204 10.20 -18.39 -9.10
CA THR A 204 9.53 -19.53 -9.75
C THR A 204 9.32 -19.25 -11.23
N SER A 205 9.93 -20.05 -12.11
CA SER A 205 9.61 -20.05 -13.55
C SER A 205 8.32 -20.84 -13.82
N GLN A 206 7.71 -20.62 -14.99
CA GLN A 206 6.56 -21.42 -15.42
C GLN A 206 6.91 -22.91 -15.51
N GLU A 207 8.10 -23.24 -16.02
CA GLU A 207 8.60 -24.61 -16.10
C GLU A 207 8.70 -25.25 -14.70
N GLN A 208 9.31 -24.56 -13.72
CA GLN A 208 9.41 -25.05 -12.35
C GLN A 208 8.03 -25.19 -11.69
N MET A 209 7.10 -24.29 -11.98
CA MET A 209 5.72 -24.37 -11.49
C MET A 209 5.00 -25.60 -12.05
N GLN A 210 5.16 -25.88 -13.35
CA GLN A 210 4.55 -27.02 -14.01
C GLN A 210 5.16 -28.35 -13.56
N ASP A 211 6.48 -28.40 -13.43
CA ASP A 211 7.20 -29.62 -13.07
C ASP A 211 7.12 -29.91 -11.56
N PHE A 212 7.52 -28.96 -10.71
CA PHE A 212 7.65 -29.21 -9.27
C PHE A 212 6.35 -29.05 -8.47
N GLN A 213 5.45 -28.15 -8.91
CA GLN A 213 4.17 -27.90 -8.23
C GLN A 213 3.00 -28.61 -8.92
N ASN A 214 3.23 -29.20 -10.09
CA ASN A 214 2.19 -29.85 -10.90
C ASN A 214 1.02 -28.92 -11.24
N ILE A 215 1.30 -27.64 -11.54
CA ILE A 215 0.29 -26.66 -11.97
C ILE A 215 0.46 -26.43 -13.47
N GLN A 216 -0.42 -27.04 -14.27
CA GLN A 216 -0.26 -27.11 -15.74
C GLN A 216 -0.69 -25.84 -16.51
N THR A 217 -1.24 -24.84 -15.81
CA THR A 217 -1.60 -23.56 -16.43
C THR A 217 -0.35 -22.72 -16.72
N SER A 218 -0.53 -21.58 -17.41
CA SER A 218 0.54 -20.58 -17.47
C SER A 218 0.81 -19.98 -16.09
N LEU A 219 2.01 -19.42 -15.89
CA LEU A 219 2.39 -18.73 -14.65
C LEU A 219 1.42 -17.58 -14.35
N GLU A 220 1.05 -16.84 -15.38
CA GLU A 220 0.11 -15.73 -15.26
C GLU A 220 -1.28 -16.18 -14.82
N GLU A 221 -1.83 -17.24 -15.42
CA GLU A 221 -3.12 -17.79 -15.02
C GLU A 221 -3.10 -18.27 -13.55
N SER A 222 -2.01 -18.91 -13.12
CA SER A 222 -1.82 -19.32 -11.72
C SER A 222 -1.82 -18.12 -10.78
N VAL A 223 -1.06 -17.07 -11.12
CA VAL A 223 -1.00 -15.82 -10.32
C VAL A 223 -2.37 -15.14 -10.24
N LEU A 224 -3.07 -15.00 -11.36
CA LEU A 224 -4.41 -14.40 -11.38
C LEU A 224 -5.43 -15.24 -10.62
N HIS A 225 -5.33 -16.57 -10.71
CA HIS A 225 -6.17 -17.47 -9.93
C HIS A 225 -5.95 -17.26 -8.43
N TYR A 226 -4.69 -17.25 -7.98
CA TYR A 226 -4.37 -17.02 -6.58
C TYR A 226 -4.78 -15.63 -6.09
N ALA A 227 -4.64 -14.58 -6.89
CA ALA A 227 -5.12 -13.25 -6.52
C ALA A 227 -6.64 -13.22 -6.30
N LYS A 228 -7.43 -13.85 -7.19
CA LYS A 228 -8.88 -13.98 -7.03
C LYS A 228 -9.26 -14.77 -5.78
N LYS A 229 -8.56 -15.89 -5.51
CA LYS A 229 -8.78 -16.71 -4.31
C LYS A 229 -8.40 -16.00 -3.02
N THR A 230 -7.37 -15.16 -3.06
CA THR A 230 -6.98 -14.32 -1.95
C THR A 230 -8.06 -13.29 -1.63
N GLN A 231 -8.64 -12.65 -2.65
CA GLN A 231 -9.80 -11.77 -2.46
C GLN A 231 -11.03 -12.53 -1.95
N GLU A 232 -11.32 -13.72 -2.48
CA GLU A 232 -12.42 -14.59 -2.00
C GLU A 232 -12.27 -14.99 -0.53
N ALA A 233 -11.03 -15.09 -0.04
CA ALA A 233 -10.72 -15.36 1.36
C ALA A 233 -10.83 -14.13 2.27
N GLY A 234 -11.03 -12.92 1.72
CA GLY A 234 -11.12 -11.68 2.49
C GLY A 234 -9.76 -11.11 2.93
N LEU A 235 -8.69 -11.43 2.20
CA LEU A 235 -7.37 -10.81 2.40
C LEU A 235 -7.27 -9.49 1.64
N ASP A 236 -6.38 -8.60 2.11
CA ASP A 236 -6.24 -7.24 1.59
C ASP A 236 -5.57 -7.17 0.22
N GLY A 237 -4.82 -8.21 -0.18
CA GLY A 237 -4.03 -8.17 -1.40
C GLY A 237 -3.03 -9.30 -1.54
N VAL A 238 -2.05 -9.12 -2.43
CA VAL A 238 -1.03 -10.09 -2.75
C VAL A 238 0.38 -9.52 -2.78
N VAL A 239 1.36 -10.40 -2.52
CA VAL A 239 2.74 -10.21 -2.95
C VAL A 239 2.87 -10.83 -4.34
N CYS A 240 3.27 -10.05 -5.35
CA CYS A 240 3.39 -10.48 -6.74
C CYS A 240 4.58 -9.84 -7.46
N SER A 241 4.94 -10.35 -8.64
CA SER A 241 5.90 -9.65 -9.50
C SER A 241 5.30 -8.34 -10.01
N ALA A 242 6.15 -7.34 -10.22
CA ALA A 242 5.72 -6.08 -10.84
C ALA A 242 5.07 -6.30 -12.21
N HIS A 243 5.51 -7.30 -12.99
CA HIS A 243 4.93 -7.58 -14.31
C HIS A 243 3.47 -8.07 -14.27
N GLU A 244 2.98 -8.53 -13.11
CA GLU A 244 1.65 -9.12 -12.95
C GLU A 244 0.62 -8.09 -12.44
N VAL A 245 1.06 -6.94 -11.92
CA VAL A 245 0.23 -5.97 -11.20
C VAL A 245 -0.96 -5.50 -12.04
N ALA A 246 -0.73 -5.03 -13.27
CA ALA A 246 -1.80 -4.48 -14.10
C ALA A 246 -2.93 -5.51 -14.33
N LYS A 247 -2.57 -6.78 -14.52
CA LYS A 247 -3.53 -7.86 -14.73
C LYS A 247 -4.23 -8.25 -13.43
N ILE A 248 -3.53 -8.27 -12.31
CA ILE A 248 -4.13 -8.50 -10.99
C ILE A 248 -5.14 -7.40 -10.68
N LYS A 249 -4.77 -6.13 -10.85
CA LYS A 249 -5.64 -4.96 -10.64
C LYS A 249 -6.89 -5.01 -11.53
N ALA A 250 -6.76 -5.47 -12.78
CA ALA A 250 -7.91 -5.66 -13.67
C ALA A 250 -8.81 -6.84 -13.27
N ALA A 251 -8.26 -7.85 -12.59
CA ALA A 251 -8.96 -9.08 -12.22
C ALA A 251 -9.54 -9.07 -10.79
N THR A 252 -9.26 -8.03 -10.01
CA THR A 252 -9.62 -7.91 -8.59
C THR A 252 -10.28 -6.55 -8.31
N SER A 253 -10.67 -6.31 -7.06
CA SER A 253 -11.25 -5.05 -6.64
C SER A 253 -10.23 -3.92 -6.66
N LYS A 254 -10.71 -2.68 -6.78
CA LYS A 254 -9.86 -1.49 -6.90
C LYS A 254 -8.91 -1.30 -5.72
N ASP A 255 -9.37 -1.68 -4.53
CA ASP A 255 -8.63 -1.52 -3.27
C ASP A 255 -7.73 -2.73 -2.97
N PHE A 256 -7.69 -3.75 -3.84
CA PHE A 256 -6.88 -4.95 -3.66
C PHE A 256 -5.40 -4.63 -3.82
N ILE A 257 -4.62 -4.89 -2.78
CA ILE A 257 -3.22 -4.48 -2.68
C ILE A 257 -2.32 -5.34 -3.55
N CYS A 258 -1.40 -4.71 -4.27
CA CYS A 258 -0.25 -5.33 -4.91
C CYS A 258 1.03 -4.81 -4.25
N LEU A 259 1.68 -5.67 -3.46
CA LEU A 259 3.02 -5.41 -2.93
C LEU A 259 4.06 -6.09 -3.81
N THR A 260 4.98 -5.31 -4.37
CA THR A 260 5.95 -5.78 -5.36
C THR A 260 7.39 -5.71 -4.84
N PRO A 261 8.04 -6.86 -4.59
CA PRO A 261 9.47 -6.92 -4.36
C PRO A 261 10.26 -6.85 -5.67
N GLY A 262 11.59 -6.81 -5.57
CA GLY A 262 12.48 -6.78 -6.74
C GLY A 262 12.64 -5.40 -7.38
N ILE A 263 12.34 -4.33 -6.64
CA ILE A 263 12.45 -2.95 -7.14
C ILE A 263 13.88 -2.43 -7.02
N ARG A 264 14.38 -1.84 -8.11
CA ARG A 264 15.75 -1.32 -8.23
C ARG A 264 15.79 -0.04 -9.09
N PRO A 265 16.42 1.05 -8.63
CA PRO A 265 16.66 2.23 -9.45
C PRO A 265 17.45 1.93 -10.71
N ALA A 266 17.31 2.79 -11.72
CA ALA A 266 18.12 2.73 -12.92
C ALA A 266 19.62 2.77 -12.56
N GLY A 267 20.40 1.85 -13.15
CA GLY A 267 21.85 1.74 -12.90
C GLY A 267 22.25 0.91 -11.67
N ALA A 268 21.31 0.47 -10.83
CA ALA A 268 21.62 -0.45 -9.73
C ALA A 268 21.88 -1.88 -10.24
N SER A 269 22.84 -2.59 -9.62
CA SER A 269 23.16 -3.99 -9.97
C SER A 269 21.95 -4.92 -9.80
N VAL A 270 21.74 -5.85 -10.73
CA VAL A 270 20.60 -6.79 -10.78
C VAL A 270 20.71 -7.89 -9.70
N GLY A 271 21.93 -8.33 -9.36
CA GLY A 271 22.17 -9.36 -8.34
C GLY A 271 21.48 -10.69 -8.64
N ASP A 272 20.85 -11.28 -7.63
CA ASP A 272 20.10 -12.56 -7.68
C ASP A 272 18.64 -12.41 -8.17
N GLN A 273 18.16 -11.19 -8.41
CA GLN A 273 16.77 -10.94 -8.79
C GLN A 273 16.62 -11.02 -10.31
N LYS A 274 15.86 -12.01 -10.79
CA LYS A 274 15.68 -12.26 -12.23
C LYS A 274 14.74 -11.27 -12.93
N ARG A 275 13.84 -10.61 -12.19
CA ARG A 275 12.85 -9.66 -12.72
C ARG A 275 12.88 -8.40 -11.88
N VAL A 276 13.48 -7.34 -12.42
CA VAL A 276 13.65 -6.05 -11.73
C VAL A 276 12.86 -4.95 -12.43
N MET A 277 12.37 -3.99 -11.65
CA MET A 277 11.65 -2.82 -12.14
C MET A 277 12.07 -1.58 -11.35
N THR A 278 12.05 -0.41 -11.99
CA THR A 278 12.34 0.86 -11.31
C THR A 278 11.18 1.26 -10.39
N PRO A 279 11.43 2.06 -9.34
CA PRO A 279 10.36 2.66 -8.54
C PRO A 279 9.33 3.42 -9.40
N ALA A 280 9.76 4.24 -10.36
CA ALA A 280 8.82 5.01 -11.21
C ALA A 280 7.95 4.10 -12.10
N ASP A 281 8.54 3.04 -12.67
CA ASP A 281 7.79 2.06 -13.46
C ASP A 281 6.77 1.31 -12.59
N ALA A 282 7.16 0.89 -11.38
CA ALA A 282 6.25 0.25 -10.43
C ALA A 282 5.08 1.16 -10.07
N TYR A 283 5.31 2.48 -9.98
CA TYR A 283 4.27 3.45 -9.71
C TYR A 283 3.26 3.49 -10.88
N ARG A 284 3.76 3.58 -12.11
CA ARG A 284 2.94 3.67 -13.33
C ARG A 284 2.05 2.44 -13.56
N ILE A 285 2.55 1.25 -13.27
CA ILE A 285 1.78 0.00 -13.44
C ILE A 285 0.74 -0.24 -12.35
N GLY A 286 0.77 0.55 -11.27
CA GLY A 286 -0.23 0.51 -10.21
C GLY A 286 0.14 -0.33 -8.98
N SER A 287 1.42 -0.55 -8.68
CA SER A 287 1.82 -1.15 -7.39
C SER A 287 1.34 -0.26 -6.24
N ASP A 288 0.97 -0.85 -5.10
CA ASP A 288 0.58 -0.08 -3.91
C ASP A 288 1.70 0.01 -2.88
N TYR A 289 2.58 -1.00 -2.87
CA TYR A 289 3.78 -1.08 -2.03
C TYR A 289 4.94 -1.58 -2.87
N ILE A 290 6.12 -1.00 -2.67
CA ILE A 290 7.38 -1.52 -3.22
C ILE A 290 8.28 -2.00 -2.08
N VAL A 291 8.95 -3.13 -2.28
CA VAL A 291 10.01 -3.60 -1.37
C VAL A 291 11.37 -3.41 -2.01
N VAL A 292 12.24 -2.68 -1.32
CA VAL A 292 13.59 -2.36 -1.77
C VAL A 292 14.59 -2.80 -0.70
N GLY A 293 15.51 -3.68 -1.06
CA GLY A 293 16.55 -4.20 -0.16
C GLY A 293 17.90 -3.55 -0.41
N ARG A 294 18.81 -4.31 -1.02
CA ARG A 294 20.22 -3.92 -1.25
C ARG A 294 20.45 -2.53 -1.84
N PRO A 295 19.63 -2.01 -2.79
CA PRO A 295 19.80 -0.63 -3.25
C PRO A 295 19.79 0.43 -2.14
N ILE A 296 19.16 0.13 -0.99
CA ILE A 296 19.20 0.97 0.21
C ILE A 296 20.21 0.42 1.20
N THR A 297 20.11 -0.86 1.58
CA THR A 297 20.86 -1.41 2.72
C THR A 297 22.36 -1.57 2.47
N GLN A 298 22.80 -1.66 1.21
CA GLN A 298 24.21 -1.77 0.82
C GLN A 298 24.75 -0.49 0.15
N ALA A 299 23.96 0.58 0.11
CA ALA A 299 24.46 1.87 -0.37
C ALA A 299 25.52 2.45 0.58
N GLU A 300 26.49 3.16 0.02
CA GLU A 300 27.47 3.93 0.82
C GLU A 300 26.75 4.90 1.76
N ASP A 301 25.72 5.59 1.24
CA ASP A 301 24.78 6.41 1.99
C ASP A 301 23.32 5.91 1.80
N PRO A 302 22.81 5.04 2.69
CA PRO A 302 21.44 4.55 2.69
C PRO A 302 20.39 5.62 2.87
N VAL A 303 20.70 6.73 3.56
CA VAL A 303 19.71 7.79 3.78
C VAL A 303 19.48 8.50 2.45
N THR A 304 20.55 8.91 1.78
CA THR A 304 20.46 9.54 0.45
C THR A 304 19.84 8.58 -0.57
N ALA A 305 20.24 7.30 -0.58
CA ALA A 305 19.65 6.29 -1.47
C ALA A 305 18.15 6.11 -1.21
N TYR A 306 17.72 6.01 0.05
CA TYR A 306 16.31 5.92 0.43
C TYR A 306 15.52 7.14 -0.05
N GLN A 307 16.03 8.36 0.16
CA GLN A 307 15.33 9.58 -0.25
C GLN A 307 15.20 9.67 -1.78
N ALA A 308 16.23 9.28 -2.53
CA ALA A 308 16.18 9.24 -3.99
C ALA A 308 15.13 8.23 -4.49
N ILE A 309 15.10 7.02 -3.93
CA ILE A 309 14.13 5.97 -4.27
C ILE A 309 12.71 6.41 -3.88
N LYS A 310 12.54 7.01 -2.70
CA LYS A 310 11.26 7.57 -2.23
C LYS A 310 10.79 8.66 -3.18
N ALA A 311 11.66 9.57 -3.61
CA ALA A 311 11.31 10.60 -4.58
C ALA A 311 10.89 9.99 -5.92
N GLU A 312 11.64 9.02 -6.44
CA GLU A 312 11.31 8.31 -7.69
C GLU A 312 9.97 7.55 -7.60
N TRP A 313 9.71 6.88 -6.48
CA TRP A 313 8.46 6.16 -6.21
C TRP A 313 7.24 7.08 -6.17
N ASN A 314 7.41 8.33 -5.73
CA ASN A 314 6.33 9.31 -5.63
C ASN A 314 6.30 10.30 -6.80
N ALA A 315 7.20 10.16 -7.79
CA ALA A 315 7.22 11.04 -8.95
C ALA A 315 6.02 10.71 -9.85
N GLN A 316 5.06 11.64 -9.89
CA GLN A 316 4.00 11.65 -10.89
C GLN A 316 4.52 12.36 -12.13
N ASP A 317 4.33 11.75 -13.31
CA ASP A 317 4.55 12.43 -14.60
C ASP A 317 3.60 13.63 -14.78
#